data_AF-A0A7J5YRZ6-F1
#
_entry.id   AF-A0A7J5YRZ6-F1
#
_cell.length_a   1.000
_cell.length_b   1.000
_cell.length_c   1.000
_cell.angle_alpha   90.00
_cell.angle_beta   90.00
_cell.angle_gamma   90.00
#
_symmetry.space_group_name_H-M   'P 1'
#
loop_
_entity.id
_entity.type
_entity.pdbx_description
1 polymer ?
#
loop_
_entity_poly.entity_id
_entity_poly.type
_entity_poly.pdbx_seq_one_letter_code
_entity_poly.pdbx_strand_id
1 'polypeptide(L)'
;MAKDLRPFSVVDNSGFRRLVNTLEPKYAIPSRPYFSRTVLKSAVLEWGLDNNQGIAVVTDNARNMDVAVREAGLSPQIKCFAHTLNLASKAGLNVNRASRLLGRVRRVAANHLLCDESRPTVSLIVPLKHMIEQSMAQCDEDSSTIAQMKRAILKDFTDRYQGEQNKFLQESTALDPGSGACTS
;
A
#
# COMPACT_ATOMS: atom_id res chain seq x y z
N MET A 1 12.10 -9.11 9.62
CA MET A 1 11.58 -7.73 9.42
C MET A 1 11.19 -7.47 7.97
N ALA A 2 12.14 -7.37 7.03
CA ALA A 2 11.82 -7.19 5.61
C ALA A 2 11.06 -8.39 5.01
N LYS A 3 11.50 -9.63 5.31
CA LYS A 3 10.84 -10.87 4.85
C LYS A 3 9.42 -11.05 5.39
N ASP A 4 9.16 -10.56 6.59
CA ASP A 4 7.88 -10.74 7.30
C ASP A 4 6.96 -9.51 7.19
N LEU A 5 7.36 -8.49 6.41
CA LEU A 5 6.67 -7.20 6.28
C LEU A 5 6.35 -6.58 7.65
N ARG A 6 7.27 -6.70 8.60
CA ARG A 6 7.11 -6.15 9.95
C ARG A 6 7.70 -4.75 10.03
N PRO A 7 7.00 -3.79 10.65
CA PRO A 7 7.51 -2.44 10.80
C PRO A 7 8.76 -2.40 11.67
N PHE A 8 9.64 -1.42 11.43
CA PHE A 8 10.85 -1.21 12.25
C PHE A 8 10.56 -1.02 13.74
N SER A 9 9.34 -0.62 14.13
CA SER A 9 8.95 -0.51 15.54
C SER A 9 8.92 -1.84 16.30
N VAL A 10 9.01 -2.99 15.62
CA VAL A 10 9.14 -4.28 16.33
C VAL A 10 10.42 -4.34 17.15
N VAL A 11 11.50 -3.64 16.75
CA VAL A 11 12.72 -3.55 17.58
C VAL A 11 12.47 -2.84 18.90
N ASP A 12 11.39 -2.04 19.00
CA ASP A 12 11.05 -1.32 20.22
C ASP A 12 10.20 -2.12 21.21
N ASN A 13 9.72 -3.29 20.82
CA ASN A 13 8.89 -4.14 21.67
C ASN A 13 9.72 -4.76 22.81
N SER A 14 9.27 -4.56 24.06
CA SER A 14 9.96 -5.06 25.25
C SER A 14 10.06 -6.59 25.31
N GLY A 15 9.04 -7.30 24.84
CA GLY A 15 9.05 -8.77 24.72
C GLY A 15 10.05 -9.25 23.67
N PHE A 16 10.08 -8.58 22.51
CA PHE A 16 11.07 -8.88 21.47
C PHE A 16 12.51 -8.61 21.94
N ARG A 17 12.74 -7.49 22.63
CA ARG A 17 14.04 -7.17 23.24
C ARG A 17 14.47 -8.20 24.27
N ARG A 18 13.54 -8.65 25.12
CA ARG A 18 13.80 -9.69 26.12
C ARG A 18 14.15 -11.02 25.45
N LEU A 19 13.43 -11.40 24.39
CA LEU A 19 13.69 -12.61 23.62
C LEU A 19 15.10 -12.58 23.00
N VAL A 20 15.45 -11.51 22.29
CA VAL A 20 16.77 -11.38 21.64
C VAL A 20 17.89 -11.35 22.69
N ASN A 21 17.71 -10.65 23.80
CA ASN A 21 18.69 -10.64 24.89
C ASN A 21 18.85 -12.01 25.57
N THR A 22 17.83 -12.87 25.50
CA THR A 22 17.89 -14.24 26.01
C THR A 22 18.63 -15.17 25.04
N LEU A 23 18.40 -15.00 23.73
CA LEU A 23 19.00 -15.84 22.69
C LEU A 23 20.44 -15.44 22.35
N GLU A 24 20.70 -14.15 22.20
CA GLU A 24 22.02 -13.57 21.96
C GLU A 24 22.25 -12.32 22.82
N PRO A 25 22.72 -12.49 24.08
CA PRO A 25 22.88 -11.39 25.03
C PRO A 25 23.87 -10.30 24.60
N LYS A 26 24.78 -10.64 23.68
CA LYS A 26 25.80 -9.72 23.16
C LYS A 26 25.28 -8.85 22.00
N TYR A 27 24.13 -9.18 21.43
CA TYR A 27 23.58 -8.46 20.29
C TYR A 27 22.79 -7.24 20.77
N ALA A 28 23.35 -6.04 20.58
CA ALA A 28 22.66 -4.78 20.84
C ALA A 28 21.69 -4.48 19.71
N ILE A 29 20.39 -4.70 19.94
CA ILE A 29 19.36 -4.41 18.93
C ILE A 29 19.39 -2.91 18.59
N PRO A 30 19.65 -2.53 17.33
CA PRO A 30 19.70 -1.13 16.94
C PRO A 30 18.33 -0.46 17.10
N SER A 31 18.35 0.86 17.32
CA SER A 31 17.13 1.64 17.48
C SER A 31 16.38 1.82 16.16
N ARG A 32 15.08 2.11 16.21
CA ARG A 32 14.26 2.37 15.02
C ARG A 32 14.87 3.43 14.07
N PRO A 33 15.43 4.56 14.55
CA PRO A 33 16.12 5.53 13.70
C PRO A 33 17.38 4.98 13.03
N TYR A 34 18.09 4.03 13.65
CA TYR A 34 19.25 3.40 13.04
C TYR A 34 18.85 2.60 11.79
N PHE A 35 17.72 1.87 11.87
CA PHE A 35 17.20 1.16 10.70
C PHE A 35 16.76 2.11 9.58
N SER A 36 16.09 3.22 9.89
CA SER A 36 15.65 4.18 8.87
C SER A 36 16.80 4.98 8.25
N ARG A 37 17.74 5.47 9.08
CA ARG A 37 18.78 6.41 8.64
C ARG A 37 20.05 5.73 8.16
N THR A 38 20.37 4.56 8.70
CA THR A 38 21.62 3.87 8.41
C THR A 38 21.36 2.66 7.54
N VAL A 39 20.54 1.70 7.98
CA VAL A 39 20.37 0.43 7.25
C VAL A 39 19.74 0.65 5.86
N LEU A 40 18.68 1.45 5.74
CA LEU A 40 18.09 1.74 4.42
C LEU A 40 19.05 2.51 3.51
N LYS A 41 19.79 3.50 4.02
CA LYS A 41 20.76 4.25 3.21
C LYS A 41 21.95 3.39 2.80
N SER A 42 22.45 2.55 3.69
CA SER A 42 23.51 1.59 3.38
C SER A 42 23.08 0.62 2.30
N ALA A 43 21.84 0.11 2.34
CA ALA A 43 21.32 -0.76 1.28
C ALA A 43 21.25 -0.04 -0.08
N VAL A 44 20.81 1.23 -0.11
CA VAL A 44 20.80 2.05 -1.33
C VAL A 44 22.19 2.23 -1.92
N LEU A 45 23.18 2.53 -1.07
CA LEU A 45 24.58 2.71 -1.47
C LEU A 45 25.22 1.39 -1.91
N GLU A 46 25.02 0.32 -1.15
CA GLU A 46 25.54 -1.02 -1.44
C GLU A 46 25.04 -1.51 -2.81
N TRP A 47 23.80 -1.19 -3.16
CA TRP A 47 23.19 -1.61 -4.42
C TRP A 47 23.45 -0.63 -5.58
N GLY A 48 24.23 0.44 -5.35
CA GLY A 48 24.56 1.43 -6.38
C GLY A 48 23.34 2.17 -6.93
N LEU A 49 22.36 2.45 -6.06
CA LEU A 49 21.13 3.15 -6.42
C LEU A 49 21.22 4.67 -6.20
N ASP A 50 22.40 5.21 -5.95
CA ASP A 50 22.69 6.62 -5.64
C ASP A 50 22.66 7.56 -6.87
N ASN A 51 21.76 7.28 -7.82
CA ASN A 51 21.84 7.79 -9.20
C ASN A 51 21.16 9.15 -9.43
N ASN A 52 20.98 10.00 -8.41
CA ASN A 52 20.26 11.30 -8.46
C ASN A 52 18.81 11.27 -8.98
N GLN A 53 18.32 10.13 -9.48
CA GLN A 53 16.91 9.84 -9.72
C GLN A 53 16.31 9.28 -8.43
N GLY A 54 15.22 9.90 -7.96
CA GLY A 54 14.53 9.44 -6.77
C GLY A 54 14.19 7.96 -6.83
N ILE A 55 14.45 7.24 -5.74
CA ILE A 55 14.16 5.81 -5.63
C ILE A 55 12.71 5.64 -5.17
N ALA A 56 11.89 5.03 -6.03
CA ALA A 56 10.53 4.67 -5.67
C ALA A 56 10.53 3.56 -4.60
N VAL A 57 9.73 3.75 -3.55
CA VAL A 57 9.64 2.79 -2.44
C VAL A 57 8.19 2.45 -2.12
N VAL A 58 7.87 1.16 -2.03
CA VAL A 58 6.53 0.68 -1.64
C VAL A 58 6.50 0.41 -0.13
N THR A 59 5.52 0.94 0.58
CA THR A 59 5.36 0.73 2.03
C THR A 59 3.96 0.25 2.39
N ASP A 60 3.84 -0.55 3.45
CA ASP A 60 2.55 -0.71 4.13
C ASP A 60 2.17 0.67 4.72
N ASN A 61 0.89 1.04 4.74
CA ASN A 61 0.45 2.42 5.02
C ASN A 61 0.66 2.87 6.48
N ALA A 62 1.62 2.29 7.20
CA ALA A 62 1.94 2.56 8.58
C ALA A 62 2.72 3.88 8.74
N ARG A 63 2.32 4.70 9.72
CA ARG A 63 2.91 6.03 9.99
C ARG A 63 4.42 5.99 10.29
N ASN A 64 4.88 4.90 10.89
CA ASN A 64 6.30 4.70 11.18
C ASN A 64 7.14 4.52 9.91
N MET A 65 6.57 3.95 8.84
CA MET A 65 7.21 3.82 7.53
C MET A 65 7.26 5.15 6.78
N ASP A 66 6.27 6.02 6.95
CA ASP A 66 6.31 7.40 6.42
C ASP A 66 7.52 8.18 6.90
N VAL A 67 7.75 8.14 8.21
CA VAL A 67 8.91 8.80 8.81
C VAL A 67 10.21 8.18 8.29
N ALA A 68 10.29 6.85 8.21
CA ALA A 68 11.49 6.17 7.78
C ALA A 68 11.87 6.49 6.33
N VAL A 69 10.90 6.49 5.42
CA VAL A 69 11.10 6.82 4.00
C VAL A 69 11.54 8.26 3.82
N ARG A 70 10.88 9.19 4.52
CA ARG A 70 11.24 10.61 4.47
C ARG A 70 12.65 10.88 5.00
N GLU A 71 13.04 10.24 6.11
CA GLU A 71 14.40 10.37 6.66
C GLU A 71 15.47 9.74 5.77
N ALA A 72 15.11 8.68 5.04
CA ALA A 72 15.98 8.04 4.06
C ALA A 72 16.11 8.85 2.76
N GLY A 73 15.23 9.83 2.52
CA GLY A 73 15.23 10.65 1.30
C GLY A 73 14.72 9.92 0.07
N LEU A 74 13.90 8.88 0.25
CA LEU A 74 13.36 8.07 -0.85
C LEU A 74 12.04 8.68 -1.36
N SER A 75 11.91 8.84 -2.67
CA SER A 75 10.73 9.38 -3.34
C SER A 75 10.66 8.86 -4.78
N PRO A 76 9.47 8.55 -5.34
CA PRO A 76 8.15 8.64 -4.70
C PRO A 76 7.85 7.47 -3.74
N GLN A 77 7.20 7.76 -2.62
CA GLN A 77 6.69 6.73 -1.72
C GLN A 77 5.34 6.22 -2.23
N ILE A 78 5.28 4.97 -2.68
CA ILE A 78 4.04 4.32 -3.10
C ILE A 78 3.42 3.58 -1.90
N LYS A 79 2.17 3.94 -1.60
CA LYS A 79 1.40 3.31 -0.53
C LYS A 79 0.83 1.96 -0.99
N CYS A 80 0.84 0.95 -0.12
CA CYS A 80 0.35 -0.38 -0.46
C CYS A 80 -1.14 -0.36 -0.82
N PHE A 81 -1.47 -0.72 -2.06
CA PHE A 81 -2.83 -0.72 -2.58
C PHE A 81 -3.73 -1.73 -1.87
N ALA A 82 -3.22 -2.94 -1.59
CA ALA A 82 -3.95 -3.97 -0.87
C ALA A 82 -4.37 -3.52 0.54
N HIS A 83 -3.50 -2.77 1.24
CA HIS A 83 -3.83 -2.24 2.55
C HIS A 83 -4.93 -1.18 2.46
N THR A 84 -4.84 -0.26 1.50
CA THR A 84 -5.87 0.75 1.21
C THR A 84 -7.23 0.09 0.92
N LEU A 85 -7.24 -0.95 0.08
CA LEU A 85 -8.45 -1.69 -0.27
C LEU A 85 -9.09 -2.38 0.95
N ASN A 86 -8.28 -2.95 1.83
CA ASN A 86 -8.77 -3.57 3.08
C ASN A 86 -9.38 -2.52 4.02
N LEU A 87 -8.77 -1.32 4.14
CA LEU A 87 -9.32 -0.24 4.93
C LEU A 87 -10.66 0.25 4.36
N ALA A 88 -10.72 0.51 3.05
CA ALA A 88 -11.94 0.96 2.38
C ALA A 88 -13.07 -0.08 2.51
N SER A 89 -12.74 -1.36 2.39
CA SER A 89 -13.71 -2.45 2.61
C SER A 89 -14.26 -2.43 4.03
N LYS A 90 -13.40 -2.22 5.04
CA LYS A 90 -13.82 -2.10 6.45
C LYS A 90 -14.66 -0.85 6.71
N ALA A 91 -14.31 0.28 6.10
CA ALA A 91 -15.09 1.50 6.19
C ALA A 91 -16.51 1.29 5.64
N GLY A 92 -16.64 0.65 4.47
CA GLY A 92 -17.93 0.26 3.91
C GLY A 92 -18.72 -0.73 4.79
N LEU A 93 -18.04 -1.70 5.41
CA LEU A 93 -18.65 -2.68 6.32
C LEU A 93 -19.26 -2.05 7.59
N ASN A 94 -18.63 -1.01 8.11
CA ASN A 94 -19.08 -0.33 9.33
C ASN A 94 -20.36 0.51 9.15
N VAL A 95 -20.84 0.67 7.91
CA VAL A 95 -22.07 1.43 7.60
C VAL A 95 -23.36 0.58 7.71
N ASN A 96 -23.25 -0.71 8.10
CA ASN A 96 -24.29 -1.77 8.28
C ASN A 96 -24.27 -2.89 7.21
N ARG A 97 -24.79 -4.09 7.59
CA ARG A 97 -24.75 -5.41 6.91
C ARG A 97 -25.06 -5.43 5.39
N ALA A 98 -24.20 -4.86 4.58
CA ALA A 98 -24.36 -4.84 3.13
C ALA A 98 -23.45 -5.89 2.46
N SER A 99 -23.95 -7.13 2.44
CA SER A 99 -23.33 -8.27 1.76
C SER A 99 -23.14 -8.05 0.24
N ARG A 100 -24.08 -7.36 -0.42
CA ARG A 100 -24.09 -7.19 -1.89
C ARG A 100 -22.97 -6.29 -2.44
N LEU A 101 -22.68 -5.16 -1.78
CA LEU A 101 -21.61 -4.26 -2.21
C LEU A 101 -20.23 -4.89 -2.00
N LEU A 102 -20.07 -5.66 -0.91
CA LEU A 102 -18.87 -6.45 -0.65
C LEU A 102 -18.63 -7.49 -1.74
N GLY A 103 -19.67 -8.12 -2.27
CA GLY A 103 -19.54 -9.05 -3.39
C GLY A 103 -18.96 -8.37 -4.64
N ARG A 104 -19.25 -7.09 -4.88
CA ARG A 104 -18.67 -6.33 -6.00
C ARG A 104 -17.22 -5.92 -5.75
N VAL A 105 -16.94 -5.32 -4.59
CA VAL A 105 -15.55 -4.94 -4.21
C VAL A 105 -14.66 -6.19 -4.12
N ARG A 106 -15.14 -7.26 -3.48
CA ARG A 106 -14.43 -8.54 -3.41
C ARG A 106 -14.31 -9.24 -4.74
N ARG A 107 -15.26 -9.13 -5.68
CA ARG A 107 -15.08 -9.71 -7.03
C ARG A 107 -14.09 -8.93 -7.87
N VAL A 108 -14.11 -7.60 -7.84
CA VAL A 108 -13.07 -6.78 -8.49
C VAL A 108 -11.71 -7.08 -7.85
N ALA A 109 -11.67 -7.18 -6.53
CA ALA A 109 -10.46 -7.55 -5.81
C ALA A 109 -10.04 -9.00 -6.05
N ALA A 110 -10.97 -9.95 -6.14
CA ALA A 110 -10.63 -11.35 -6.33
C ALA A 110 -10.24 -11.62 -7.77
N ASN A 111 -11.05 -11.21 -8.75
CA ASN A 111 -10.74 -11.42 -10.16
C ASN A 111 -9.44 -10.73 -10.62
N HIS A 112 -8.97 -9.68 -9.94
CA HIS A 112 -7.71 -9.00 -10.29
C HIS A 112 -6.58 -9.09 -9.25
N LEU A 113 -6.85 -9.34 -7.96
CA LEU A 113 -5.82 -9.49 -6.92
C LEU A 113 -5.75 -10.90 -6.29
N LEU A 114 -6.78 -11.75 -6.37
CA LEU A 114 -6.82 -13.05 -5.64
C LEU A 114 -7.07 -14.28 -6.54
N CYS A 115 -7.35 -14.10 -7.82
CA CYS A 115 -7.51 -15.18 -8.79
C CYS A 115 -6.28 -15.18 -9.70
N ASP A 116 -5.48 -16.22 -9.47
CA ASP A 116 -4.32 -16.71 -10.25
C ASP A 116 -3.05 -15.86 -10.22
N GLU A 117 -2.09 -16.30 -9.38
CA GLU A 117 -0.64 -15.98 -9.25
C GLU A 117 -0.13 -14.53 -9.46
N SER A 118 -0.98 -13.58 -9.79
CA SER A 118 -0.67 -12.22 -10.21
C SER A 118 -0.72 -11.31 -9.00
N ARG A 119 0.44 -11.16 -8.34
CA ARG A 119 0.65 -10.08 -7.38
C ARG A 119 0.43 -8.76 -8.13
N PRO A 120 -0.47 -7.86 -7.68
CA PRO A 120 -0.71 -6.61 -8.36
C PRO A 120 0.60 -5.82 -8.42
N THR A 121 1.11 -5.67 -9.64
CA THR A 121 2.25 -4.81 -9.93
C THR A 121 1.83 -3.36 -9.76
N VAL A 122 2.82 -2.48 -9.60
CA VAL A 122 2.62 -1.04 -9.49
C VAL A 122 1.79 -0.48 -10.65
N SER A 123 1.92 -1.08 -11.84
CA SER A 123 1.18 -0.77 -13.07
C SER A 123 -0.33 -1.05 -12.99
N LEU A 124 -0.79 -1.98 -12.14
CA LEU A 124 -2.21 -2.28 -11.99
C LEU A 124 -2.92 -1.35 -11.00
N ILE A 125 -2.17 -0.51 -10.27
CA ILE A 125 -2.75 0.38 -9.27
C ILE A 125 -3.68 1.41 -9.90
N VAL A 126 -3.31 2.03 -11.03
CA VAL A 126 -4.14 3.05 -11.69
C VAL A 126 -5.41 2.45 -12.29
N PRO A 127 -5.37 1.37 -13.08
CA PRO A 127 -6.57 0.73 -13.60
C PRO A 127 -7.52 0.26 -12.49
N LEU A 128 -7.00 -0.37 -11.43
CA LEU A 128 -7.81 -0.86 -10.32
C LEU A 128 -8.45 0.29 -9.53
N LYS A 129 -7.71 1.37 -9.28
CA LYS A 129 -8.26 2.58 -8.65
C LYS A 129 -9.43 3.12 -9.48
N HIS A 130 -9.26 3.23 -10.79
CA HIS A 130 -10.30 3.75 -11.68
C HIS A 130 -11.55 2.84 -11.70
N MET A 131 -11.38 1.52 -11.81
CA MET A 131 -12.51 0.58 -11.78
C MET A 131 -13.29 0.65 -10.46
N ILE A 132 -12.59 0.80 -9.32
CA ILE A 132 -13.25 0.96 -8.02
C ILE A 132 -13.99 2.29 -7.94
N GLU A 133 -13.38 3.39 -8.39
CA GLU A 133 -14.03 4.71 -8.41
C GLU A 133 -15.29 4.72 -9.28
N GLN A 134 -15.24 4.11 -10.46
CA GLN A 134 -16.40 3.93 -11.33
C GLN A 134 -17.48 3.05 -10.67
N SER A 135 -17.09 1.93 -10.05
CA SER A 135 -18.03 1.01 -9.40
C SER A 135 -18.74 1.64 -8.19
N MET A 136 -18.08 2.60 -7.54
CA MET A 136 -18.60 3.31 -6.37
C MET A 136 -19.24 4.66 -6.71
N ALA A 137 -19.31 5.04 -7.99
CA ALA A 137 -20.01 6.24 -8.43
C ALA A 137 -21.46 6.24 -7.89
N GLN A 138 -21.90 7.41 -7.42
CA GLN A 138 -23.26 7.58 -6.90
C GLN A 138 -24.27 7.44 -8.05
N CYS A 139 -25.36 6.72 -7.81
CA CYS A 139 -26.45 6.54 -8.75
C CYS A 139 -27.77 6.92 -8.09
N ASP A 140 -28.69 7.52 -8.83
CA ASP A 140 -29.99 7.97 -8.31
C ASP A 140 -30.88 6.81 -7.82
N GLU A 141 -30.60 5.58 -8.26
CA GLU A 141 -31.26 4.36 -7.81
C GLU A 141 -30.70 3.81 -6.48
N ASP A 142 -29.62 4.40 -5.95
CA ASP A 142 -29.00 3.93 -4.72
C ASP A 142 -29.89 4.25 -3.51
N SER A 143 -30.21 3.24 -2.71
CA SER A 143 -30.74 3.48 -1.35
C SER A 143 -29.78 4.36 -0.54
N SER A 144 -30.32 5.12 0.42
CA SER A 144 -29.52 5.98 1.31
C SER A 144 -28.33 5.27 1.96
N THR A 145 -28.50 4.00 2.36
CA THR A 145 -27.43 3.15 2.90
C THR A 145 -26.35 2.85 1.87
N ILE A 146 -26.73 2.50 0.63
CA ILE A 146 -25.77 2.21 -0.45
C ILE A 146 -24.99 3.47 -0.82
N ALA A 147 -25.67 4.62 -0.93
CA ALA A 147 -25.04 5.91 -1.19
C ALA A 147 -24.00 6.26 -0.10
N GLN A 148 -24.35 6.08 1.18
CA GLN A 148 -23.43 6.30 2.30
C GLN A 148 -22.22 5.36 2.26
N MET A 149 -22.42 4.08 1.97
CA MET A 149 -21.33 3.11 1.84
C MET A 149 -20.38 3.44 0.68
N LYS A 150 -20.94 3.70 -0.50
CA LYS A 150 -20.17 4.09 -1.68
C LYS A 150 -19.34 5.34 -1.40
N ARG A 151 -19.91 6.32 -0.69
CA ARG A 151 -19.20 7.53 -0.27
C ARG A 151 -18.07 7.24 0.72
N ALA A 152 -18.31 6.36 1.70
CA ALA A 152 -17.28 5.95 2.66
C ALA A 152 -16.11 5.22 1.98
N ILE A 153 -16.39 4.34 1.03
CA ILE A 153 -15.37 3.63 0.25
C ILE A 153 -14.61 4.60 -0.66
N LEU A 154 -15.31 5.46 -1.41
CA LEU A 154 -14.69 6.44 -2.31
C LEU A 154 -13.71 7.35 -1.58
N LYS A 155 -14.10 7.85 -0.39
CA LYS A 155 -13.25 8.74 0.41
C LYS A 155 -11.88 8.14 0.69
N ASP A 156 -11.78 6.84 0.93
CA ASP A 156 -10.51 6.17 1.21
C ASP A 156 -9.59 6.04 -0.01
N PHE A 157 -10.11 6.21 -1.24
CA PHE A 157 -9.36 6.12 -2.50
C PHE A 157 -9.10 7.48 -3.16
N THR A 158 -9.99 8.47 -3.01
CA THR A 158 -9.87 9.76 -3.69
C THR A 158 -8.59 10.51 -3.31
N ASP A 159 -8.20 10.47 -2.04
CA ASP A 159 -7.02 11.18 -1.54
C ASP A 159 -5.71 10.39 -1.75
N ARG A 160 -5.79 9.17 -2.29
CA ARG A 160 -4.64 8.27 -2.46
C ARG A 160 -4.03 8.42 -3.84
N TYR A 161 -2.70 8.29 -3.89
CA TYR A 161 -1.92 8.31 -5.13
C TYR A 161 -2.07 9.63 -5.88
N GLN A 162 -1.84 10.73 -5.17
CA GLN A 162 -1.90 12.09 -5.71
C GLN A 162 -0.49 12.63 -5.98
N GLY A 163 -0.41 13.69 -6.79
CA GLY A 163 0.86 14.37 -7.08
C GLY A 163 1.91 13.47 -7.75
N GLU A 164 3.14 13.48 -7.25
CA GLU A 164 4.27 12.72 -7.80
C GLU A 164 4.02 11.20 -7.85
N GLN A 165 3.27 10.67 -6.88
CA GLN A 165 2.87 9.27 -6.87
C GLN A 165 2.02 8.93 -8.10
N ASN A 166 1.07 9.80 -8.45
CA ASN A 166 0.20 9.57 -9.62
C ASN A 166 1.01 9.54 -10.91
N LYS A 167 1.96 10.47 -11.07
CA LYS A 167 2.81 10.54 -12.26
C LYS A 167 3.60 9.24 -12.45
N PHE A 168 4.28 8.79 -11.41
CA PHE A 168 5.04 7.53 -11.45
C PHE A 168 4.16 6.31 -11.76
N LEU A 169 2.95 6.26 -11.17
CA LEU A 169 2.02 5.16 -11.41
C LEU A 169 1.44 5.19 -12.82
N GLN A 170 1.15 6.37 -13.38
CA GLN A 170 0.70 6.54 -14.76
C GLN A 170 1.78 6.09 -15.75
N GLU A 171 3.03 6.51 -15.53
CA GLU A 171 4.18 6.05 -16.33
C GLU A 171 4.37 4.54 -16.22
N SER A 172 4.33 4.00 -15.00
CA SER A 172 4.43 2.54 -14.77
C SER A 172 3.31 1.76 -15.44
N THR A 173 2.10 2.31 -15.47
CA THR A 173 0.95 1.70 -16.15
C THR A 173 1.14 1.74 -17.66
N ALA A 174 1.47 2.91 -18.23
CA ALA A 174 1.63 3.09 -19.67
C ALA A 174 2.77 2.24 -20.26
N LEU A 175 3.81 1.97 -19.48
CA LEU A 175 4.95 1.15 -19.88
C LEU A 175 4.71 -0.37 -19.69
N ASP A 176 3.63 -0.77 -19.00
CA ASP A 176 3.32 -2.18 -18.81
C ASP A 176 2.58 -2.76 -20.03
N PRO A 177 3.21 -3.66 -20.80
CA PRO A 177 2.56 -4.27 -21.96
C PRO A 177 1.32 -5.10 -21.59
N GLY A 178 1.22 -5.57 -20.34
CA GLY A 178 0.07 -6.32 -19.83
C GLY A 178 -1.16 -5.45 -19.53
N SER A 179 -1.00 -4.13 -19.45
CA SER A 179 -2.09 -3.18 -19.17
C SER A 179 -2.91 -2.79 -20.41
N GLY A 180 -2.35 -2.95 -21.62
CA GLY A 180 -2.96 -2.55 -22.90
C GLY A 180 -3.72 -3.65 -23.65
N ALA A 181 -3.80 -4.88 -23.11
CA ALA A 181 -4.32 -6.04 -23.85
C ALA A 181 -5.84 -6.26 -23.73
N CYS A 182 -6.61 -5.35 -23.11
CA CYS A 182 -8.06 -5.50 -22.95
C CYS A 182 -8.83 -4.29 -23.48
N THR A 183 -8.52 -3.86 -24.71
CA THR A 183 -9.40 -3.02 -25.53
C THR A 183 -9.39 -3.51 -26.97
N SER A 184 -10.03 -4.65 -27.21
CA SER A 184 -10.52 -5.06 -28.54
C SER A 184 -11.80 -5.85 -28.38
#